data_AF-A0A661EPB5-F1
#
_entry.id   AF-A0A661EPB5-F1
#
_cell.length_a   1.000
_cell.length_b   1.000
_cell.length_c   1.000
_cell.angle_alpha   90.00
_cell.angle_beta   90.00
_cell.angle_gamma   90.00
#
_symmetry.space_group_name_H-M   'P 1'
#
loop_
_entity.id
_entity.type
_entity.pdbx_description
1 polymer ?
#
loop_
_entity_poly.entity_id
_entity_poly.type
_entity_poly.pdbx_seq_one_letter_code
_entity_poly.pdbx_strand_id
1 'polypeptide(L)'
;MALETDLLERSDSRCELCGGADGLAAYAVPPEPAGSIDGSVLLCEVCIDQIDNASRRDGYHWRCLSDCMWSPVPAVQVMAWRMLKQLSAEAWAQDLLDTFYLDDATQAWAEAT
;
A
#
# COMPACT_ATOMS: atom_id res chain seq x y z
N MET A 1 -1.50 -16.73 -13.16
CA MET A 1 -1.42 -16.02 -14.45
C MET A 1 -2.55 -15.01 -14.65
N ALA A 2 -3.75 -15.15 -14.05
CA ALA A 2 -4.79 -14.10 -14.13
C ALA A 2 -4.51 -12.90 -13.18
N LEU A 3 -4.21 -13.17 -11.91
CA LEU A 3 -4.04 -12.15 -10.87
C LEU A 3 -3.12 -10.99 -11.26
N GLU A 4 -1.92 -11.28 -11.77
CA GLU A 4 -0.94 -10.26 -12.12
C GLU A 4 -1.41 -9.38 -13.29
N THR A 5 -2.08 -9.98 -14.27
CA THR A 5 -2.71 -9.27 -15.39
C THR A 5 -3.88 -8.41 -14.92
N ASP A 6 -4.75 -8.95 -14.06
CA ASP A 6 -5.89 -8.21 -13.50
C ASP A 6 -5.42 -7.00 -12.66
N LEU A 7 -4.33 -7.18 -11.91
CA LEU A 7 -3.69 -6.10 -11.15
C LEU A 7 -3.09 -5.04 -12.07
N LEU A 8 -2.40 -5.45 -13.16
CA LEU A 8 -1.88 -4.53 -14.16
C LEU A 8 -2.99 -3.73 -14.85
N GLU A 9 -4.11 -4.36 -15.18
CA GLU A 9 -5.27 -3.66 -15.77
C GLU A 9 -5.92 -2.68 -14.78
N ARG A 10 -6.10 -3.08 -13.51
CA ARG A 10 -6.65 -2.21 -12.46
C ARG A 10 -5.76 -0.99 -12.19
N SER A 11 -4.46 -1.21 -12.16
CA SER A 11 -3.46 -0.22 -11.78
C SER A 11 -2.92 0.59 -12.97
N ASP A 12 -3.45 0.38 -14.18
CA ASP A 12 -2.98 0.98 -15.43
C ASP A 12 -1.48 0.76 -15.69
N SER A 13 -0.97 -0.42 -15.31
CA SER A 13 0.45 -0.77 -15.35
C SER A 13 1.34 0.18 -14.54
N ARG A 14 0.88 0.57 -13.35
CA ARG A 14 1.61 1.46 -12.43
C ARG A 14 1.49 0.97 -11.00
N CYS A 15 2.42 1.39 -10.15
CA CYS A 15 2.42 1.07 -8.73
C CYS A 15 1.22 1.75 -8.07
N GLU A 16 0.43 0.99 -7.33
CA GLU A 16 -0.78 1.52 -6.67
C GLU A 16 -0.46 2.39 -5.44
N LEU A 17 0.79 2.38 -4.96
CA LEU A 17 1.24 3.27 -3.88
C LEU A 17 1.88 4.56 -4.41
N CYS A 18 2.90 4.46 -5.27
CA CYS A 18 3.68 5.62 -5.71
C CYS A 18 3.46 6.02 -7.17
N GLY A 19 2.74 5.22 -7.97
CA GLY A 19 2.50 5.48 -9.38
C GLY A 19 3.70 5.22 -10.31
N GLY A 20 4.80 4.66 -9.81
CA GLY A 20 5.96 4.25 -10.62
C GLY A 20 5.67 3.02 -11.49
N ALA A 21 6.38 2.84 -12.60
CA ALA A 21 6.17 1.72 -13.53
C ALA A 21 7.35 0.72 -13.56
N ASP A 22 8.36 0.93 -12.72
CA ASP A 22 9.59 0.13 -12.71
C ASP A 22 9.47 -1.10 -11.80
N GLY A 23 9.72 -2.29 -12.35
CA GLY A 23 9.77 -3.53 -11.58
C GLY A 23 8.46 -3.84 -10.85
N LEU A 24 7.33 -3.71 -11.53
CA LEU A 24 6.00 -3.99 -10.98
C LEU A 24 5.84 -5.46 -10.63
N ALA A 25 5.43 -5.74 -9.40
CA ALA A 25 5.16 -7.08 -8.91
C ALA A 25 3.91 -7.10 -8.04
N ALA A 26 3.16 -8.20 -8.12
CA ALA A 26 2.01 -8.43 -7.26
C ALA A 26 2.48 -8.73 -5.83
N TYR A 27 2.10 -7.88 -4.89
CA TYR A 27 2.38 -8.02 -3.47
C TYR A 27 1.10 -8.39 -2.74
N ALA A 28 1.08 -9.57 -2.11
CA ALA A 28 -0.04 -10.00 -1.28
C ALA A 28 0.04 -9.33 0.09
N VAL A 29 -1.04 -8.67 0.52
CA VAL A 29 -1.09 -7.94 1.79
C VAL A 29 -1.52 -8.90 2.90
N PRO A 30 -0.65 -9.23 3.88
CA PRO A 30 -1.02 -10.14 4.96
C PRO A 30 -2.20 -9.59 5.78
N PRO A 31 -3.08 -10.42 6.37
CA PRO A 31 -3.06 -11.87 6.42
C PRO A 31 -3.87 -12.57 5.31
N GLU A 32 -4.37 -11.84 4.31
CA GLU A 32 -5.08 -12.45 3.18
C GLU A 32 -4.12 -13.39 2.40
N PRO A 33 -4.61 -14.56 1.94
CA PRO A 33 -3.80 -15.48 1.17
C PRO A 33 -3.42 -14.88 -0.18
N ALA A 34 -2.17 -15.13 -0.60
CA ALA A 34 -1.69 -14.78 -1.92
C ALA A 34 -2.57 -15.43 -3.00
N GLY A 35 -3.33 -14.63 -3.74
CA GLY A 35 -4.29 -15.13 -4.73
C GLY A 35 -5.55 -14.29 -4.92
N SER A 36 -5.91 -13.45 -3.95
CA SER A 36 -7.06 -12.54 -4.08
C SER A 36 -6.63 -11.21 -4.73
N ILE A 37 -7.35 -10.75 -5.75
CA ILE A 37 -7.17 -9.41 -6.36
C ILE A 37 -7.40 -8.31 -5.30
N ASP A 38 -8.41 -8.50 -4.46
CA ASP A 38 -8.72 -7.56 -3.38
C ASP A 38 -7.74 -7.67 -2.22
N GLY A 39 -7.04 -8.81 -2.09
CA GLY A 39 -5.98 -9.12 -1.12
C GLY A 39 -4.56 -8.74 -1.59
N SER A 40 -4.42 -8.28 -2.83
CA SER A 40 -3.12 -8.05 -3.47
C SER A 40 -3.07 -6.66 -4.10
N VAL A 41 -1.86 -6.09 -4.14
CA VAL A 41 -1.59 -4.78 -4.75
C VAL A 41 -0.42 -4.88 -5.71
N LEU A 42 -0.45 -4.08 -6.77
CA LEU A 42 0.70 -3.96 -7.65
C LEU A 42 1.66 -2.91 -7.10
N LEU A 43 2.86 -3.34 -6.72
CA LEU A 43 3.89 -2.46 -6.18
C LEU A 43 5.13 -2.46 -7.06
N CYS A 44 5.81 -1.32 -7.16
CA CYS A 44 7.13 -1.26 -7.76
C CYS A 44 8.20 -1.83 -6.82
N GLU A 45 9.32 -2.25 -7.38
CA GLU A 45 10.47 -2.79 -6.64
C GLU A 45 10.94 -1.83 -5.53
N VAL A 46 10.90 -0.52 -5.77
CA VAL A 46 11.28 0.50 -4.78
C VAL A 46 10.35 0.51 -3.58
N CYS A 47 9.03 0.43 -3.79
CA CYS A 47 8.06 0.38 -2.69
C CYS A 47 8.25 -0.91 -1.88
N ILE A 48 8.40 -2.05 -2.55
CA ILE A 48 8.64 -3.35 -1.90
C ILE A 48 9.92 -3.29 -1.06
N ASP A 49 11.02 -2.79 -1.64
CA ASP A 49 12.31 -2.66 -0.94
C ASP A 49 12.19 -1.75 0.30
N GLN A 50 11.44 -0.64 0.22
CA GLN A 50 11.25 0.25 1.39
C GLN A 50 10.31 -0.32 2.46
N ILE A 51 9.35 -1.16 2.08
CA ILE A 51 8.47 -1.87 3.02
C ILE A 51 9.30 -2.88 3.82
N ASP A 52 10.04 -3.72 3.11
CA ASP A 52 10.85 -4.80 3.70
C ASP A 52 12.09 -4.24 4.44
N ASN A 53 12.72 -3.19 3.92
CA ASN A 53 13.90 -2.56 4.51
C ASN A 53 13.57 -1.20 5.13
N ALA A 54 13.23 -1.24 6.42
CA ALA A 54 12.96 -0.04 7.22
C ALA A 54 14.08 1.02 7.18
N SER A 55 15.33 0.58 7.03
CA SER A 55 16.52 1.44 6.96
C SER A 55 16.64 2.23 5.64
N ARG A 56 15.91 1.83 4.59
CA ARG A 56 15.93 2.49 3.27
C ARG A 56 14.69 3.33 3.00
N ARG A 57 13.78 3.45 3.98
CA ARG A 57 12.55 4.24 3.84
C ARG A 57 12.90 5.70 3.61
N ASP A 58 12.39 6.23 2.50
CA ASP A 58 12.50 7.64 2.16
C ASP A 58 11.17 8.33 2.46
N GLY A 59 11.12 9.15 3.51
CA GLY A 59 9.94 9.92 3.87
C GLY A 59 9.46 10.89 2.77
N TYR A 60 10.31 11.24 1.80
CA TYR A 60 9.89 11.99 0.62
C TYR A 60 9.13 11.09 -0.37
N HIS A 61 9.58 9.86 -0.57
CA HIS A 61 8.88 8.89 -1.42
C HIS A 61 7.48 8.58 -0.87
N TRP A 62 7.36 8.38 0.45
CA TRP A 62 6.10 8.07 1.11
C TRP A 62 5.08 9.21 1.16
N ARG A 63 5.42 10.42 0.68
CA ARG A 63 4.42 11.50 0.52
C ARG A 63 3.29 11.11 -0.43
N CYS A 64 3.53 10.17 -1.37
CA CYS A 64 2.48 9.62 -2.23
C CYS A 64 1.38 8.88 -1.45
N LEU A 65 1.64 8.48 -0.19
CA LEU A 65 0.64 7.82 0.63
C LEU A 65 -0.59 8.68 0.87
N SER A 66 -0.41 10.00 0.93
CA SER A 66 -1.50 10.97 1.10
C SER A 66 -2.54 10.89 -0.02
N ASP A 67 -2.13 10.54 -1.24
CA ASP A 67 -3.03 10.33 -2.37
C ASP A 67 -3.51 8.88 -2.43
N CYS A 68 -2.62 7.91 -2.19
CA CYS A 68 -2.96 6.49 -2.30
C CYS A 68 -3.95 6.02 -1.22
N MET A 69 -3.99 6.67 -0.05
CA MET A 69 -4.93 6.31 1.02
C MET A 69 -6.39 6.51 0.60
N TRP A 70 -6.66 7.40 -0.37
CA TRP A 70 -8.00 7.62 -0.92
C TRP A 70 -8.35 6.64 -2.06
N SER A 71 -7.48 5.68 -2.35
CA SER A 71 -7.74 4.66 -3.36
C SER A 71 -9.00 3.87 -3.00
N PRO A 72 -9.85 3.50 -3.98
CA PRO A 72 -11.01 2.64 -3.73
C PRO A 72 -10.62 1.18 -3.44
N VAL A 73 -9.33 0.83 -3.55
CA VAL A 73 -8.83 -0.53 -3.36
C VAL A 73 -8.50 -0.78 -1.88
N PRO A 74 -9.18 -1.72 -1.20
CA PRO A 74 -8.97 -1.97 0.23
C PRO A 74 -7.53 -2.37 0.57
N ALA A 75 -6.88 -3.19 -0.27
CA ALA A 75 -5.49 -3.57 -0.02
C ALA A 75 -4.51 -2.37 -0.07
N VAL A 76 -4.77 -1.38 -0.93
CA VAL A 76 -3.96 -0.14 -0.98
C VAL A 76 -4.19 0.67 0.29
N GLN A 77 -5.44 0.79 0.73
CA GLN A 77 -5.80 1.48 1.97
C GLN A 77 -5.13 0.83 3.20
N VAL A 78 -5.15 -0.49 3.31
CA VAL A 78 -4.46 -1.24 4.37
C VAL A 78 -2.96 -0.97 4.36
N MET A 79 -2.33 -1.06 3.19
CA MET A 79 -0.89 -0.83 3.06
C MET A 79 -0.53 0.61 3.39
N ALA A 80 -1.32 1.58 2.92
CA ALA A 80 -1.14 2.99 3.24
C ALA A 80 -1.22 3.23 4.75
N TRP A 81 -2.23 2.67 5.42
CA TRP A 81 -2.38 2.79 6.87
C TRP A 81 -1.19 2.19 7.63
N ARG A 82 -0.73 0.99 7.25
CA ARG A 82 0.42 0.34 7.88
C ARG A 82 1.69 1.16 7.72
N MET A 83 1.90 1.71 6.52
CA MET A 83 3.06 2.55 6.26
C MET A 83 2.99 3.88 7.00
N LEU A 84 1.83 4.54 7.02
CA LEU A 84 1.61 5.76 7.82
C LEU A 84 1.87 5.50 9.30
N LYS A 85 1.41 4.36 9.84
CA LYS A 85 1.65 3.96 11.22
C LYS A 85 3.12 3.72 11.51
N GLN A 86 3.87 3.10 10.59
CA GLN A 86 5.32 2.95 10.70
C GLN A 86 6.07 4.28 10.59
N LEU A 87 5.53 5.23 9.83
CA LEU A 87 6.06 6.58 9.64
C LEU A 87 5.49 7.57 10.67
N SER A 88 4.75 7.11 11.69
CA SER A 88 4.15 7.96 12.73
C SER A 88 5.14 8.82 13.51
N ALA A 89 6.46 8.57 13.38
CA ALA A 89 7.50 9.47 13.85
C ALA A 89 7.50 10.83 13.13
N GLU A 90 6.95 10.89 11.92
CA GLU A 90 6.78 12.09 11.12
C GLU A 90 5.40 12.70 11.37
N ALA A 91 5.36 14.01 11.66
CA ALA A 91 4.10 14.70 11.96
C ALA A 91 3.07 14.59 10.82
N TRP A 92 3.50 14.70 9.57
CA TRP A 92 2.61 14.62 8.41
C TRP A 92 1.95 13.24 8.27
N ALA A 93 2.65 12.17 8.64
CA ALA A 93 2.11 10.81 8.55
C ALA A 93 1.06 10.57 9.63
N GLN A 94 1.29 11.12 10.82
CA GLN A 94 0.34 11.06 11.93
C GLN A 94 -0.92 11.89 11.63
N ASP A 95 -0.78 13.12 11.11
CA ASP A 95 -1.91 13.96 10.71
C ASP A 95 -2.80 13.28 9.65
N LEU A 96 -2.17 12.60 8.68
CA LEU A 96 -2.89 11.80 7.68
C LEU A 96 -3.62 10.62 8.31
N LEU A 97 -2.94 9.88 9.19
CA LEU A 97 -3.52 8.71 9.86
C LEU A 97 -4.72 9.10 10.75
N ASP A 98 -4.65 10.24 11.43
CA ASP A 98 -5.75 10.78 12.25
C ASP A 98 -6.96 11.20 11.39
N THR A 99 -6.72 11.62 10.15
CA THR A 99 -7.76 11.97 9.18
C THR A 99 -8.26 10.75 8.41
N PHE A 100 -7.45 9.69 8.33
CA PHE A 100 -7.71 8.55 7.49
C PHE A 100 -8.73 7.60 8.15
N TYR A 101 -9.96 7.68 7.67
CA TYR A 101 -11.04 6.82 8.14
C TYR A 101 -11.16 5.59 7.24
N LEU A 102 -10.81 4.43 7.80
CA LEU A 102 -11.05 3.13 7.18
C LEU A 102 -12.42 2.61 7.60
N ASP A 103 -13.02 1.77 6.77
CA ASP A 103 -14.17 0.97 7.20
C ASP A 103 -13.73 -0.09 8.23
N ASP A 104 -14.66 -0.52 9.08
CA ASP A 104 -14.38 -1.45 10.17
C ASP A 104 -13.71 -2.75 9.68
N ALA A 105 -14.04 -3.23 8.48
CA ALA A 105 -13.45 -4.45 7.93
C ALA A 105 -12.00 -4.21 7.48
N THR A 106 -11.73 -3.14 6.73
CA THR A 106 -10.39 -2.76 6.30
C THR A 106 -9.49 -2.35 7.47
N GLN A 107 -10.03 -1.65 8.47
CA GLN A 107 -9.30 -1.32 9.69
C GLN A 107 -8.91 -2.58 10.47
N ALA A 108 -9.86 -3.49 10.69
CA ALA A 108 -9.60 -4.77 11.35
C ALA A 108 -8.52 -5.57 10.60
N TRP A 109 -8.55 -5.53 9.27
CA TRP A 109 -7.51 -6.14 8.44
C TRP A 109 -6.14 -5.44 8.60
N ALA A 110 -6.12 -4.10 8.59
CA ALA A 110 -4.89 -3.34 8.78
C ALA A 110 -4.24 -3.61 10.15
N GLU A 111 -5.06 -3.80 11.20
CA GLU A 111 -4.64 -4.11 12.57
C GLU A 111 -4.29 -5.60 12.80
N ALA A 112 -4.72 -6.52 11.94
CA ALA A 112 -4.52 -7.96 12.10
C ALA A 112 -3.08 -8.46 11.81
N THR A 113 -2.08 -7.58 11.76
CA THR A 113 -0.65 -7.89 11.48
C THR A 113 0.25 -7.13 12.43
#